data_AF-A0A2V9X9Z1-F1
#
_entry.id   AF-A0A2V9X9Z1-F1
#
_cell.length_a   1.000
_cell.length_b   1.000
_cell.length_c   1.000
_cell.angle_alpha   90.00
_cell.angle_beta   90.00
_cell.angle_gamma   90.00
#
_symmetry.space_group_name_H-M   'P 1'
#
loop_
_entity.id
_entity.type
_entity.pdbx_description
1 polymer ?
#
loop_
_entity_poly.entity_id
_entity_poly.type
_entity_poly.pdbx_seq_one_letter_code
_entity_poly.pdbx_strand_id
1 'polypeptide(L)'
;STAANRPPENSADLGTWLGFRGVNNAGDPVTDGMPFFQMTPIATYSGIGDPLFIPMVTEDHNHEIAASATKLKGSHSIKFGGGFVWRLFAVQQSQSPRSTWTFDTSPTNSGSGGGGNTFASFVLGYPQAESRTHFPIHPLNRNQEPKLYVNDDWHASSWLTLNLGLRWEAYTPITEAKNRIAALRQGSNGIWAIQTASDSDPTVGVKTDWSDWGPRLGFSASAPARIVFRGGFGLTYNPVQHGAGSMMKNPPFVQNFGPNTSNASSGGALPNLFLEDIPPAYTFGDPTKPAGTLGAQSVNYKMLRSKQFNIVAEKQVGLNVASVGYIGARIDRIAANININQPTIASGAVNPRRPFFAQFPLVTNITDIETNITDIE
;
A
#
# COMPACT_ATOMS: atom_id res chain seq x y z
N SER A 1 -4.01 23.97 -5.20
CA SER A 1 -2.74 23.23 -5.23
C SER A 1 -1.92 23.63 -4.03
N THR A 2 -1.67 22.73 -3.09
CA THR A 2 -0.60 22.92 -2.11
C THR A 2 0.64 22.31 -2.72
N ALA A 3 1.34 23.08 -3.55
CA ALA A 3 2.69 22.70 -3.96
C ALA A 3 3.58 22.85 -2.73
N ALA A 4 3.90 21.73 -2.07
CA ALA A 4 5.05 21.71 -1.18
C ALA A 4 6.26 21.96 -2.08
N ASN A 5 6.74 23.21 -2.11
CA ASN A 5 7.93 23.55 -2.86
C ASN A 5 9.07 22.69 -2.35
N ARG A 6 9.66 21.95 -3.29
CA ARG A 6 10.88 21.19 -3.14
C ARG A 6 11.91 22.04 -2.36
N PRO A 7 12.49 21.54 -1.24
CA PRO A 7 13.69 22.15 -0.70
C PRO A 7 14.71 22.25 -1.85
N PRO A 8 15.36 23.41 -2.06
CA PRO A 8 16.38 23.54 -3.09
C PRO A 8 17.32 22.35 -2.98
N GLU A 9 17.75 21.86 -4.14
CA GLU A 9 18.66 20.74 -4.31
C GLU A 9 19.74 20.80 -3.21
N ASN A 10 20.10 19.67 -2.60
CA ASN A 10 21.23 19.64 -1.69
C ASN A 10 22.49 19.95 -2.52
N SER A 11 22.77 21.24 -2.71
CA SER A 11 23.74 21.78 -3.66
C SER A 11 25.17 21.37 -3.33
N ALA A 12 25.36 20.70 -2.19
CA ALA A 12 26.63 20.23 -1.70
C ALA A 12 26.99 18.82 -2.21
N ASP A 13 26.07 18.08 -2.86
CA ASP A 13 26.30 16.70 -3.33
C ASP A 13 27.11 15.89 -2.29
N LEU A 14 26.60 15.88 -1.05
CA LEU A 14 27.36 15.42 0.12
C LEU A 14 27.82 13.97 -0.02
N GLY A 15 27.07 13.12 -0.72
CA GLY A 15 27.45 11.75 -1.05
C GLY A 15 28.74 11.71 -1.87
N THR A 16 28.77 12.41 -3.01
CA THR A 16 29.97 12.49 -3.85
C THR A 16 31.13 13.16 -3.11
N TRP A 17 30.86 14.24 -2.34
CA TRP A 17 31.88 14.93 -1.55
C TRP A 17 32.52 14.02 -0.49
N LEU A 18 31.74 13.15 0.16
CA LEU A 18 32.21 12.16 1.12
C LEU A 18 32.79 10.90 0.46
N GLY A 19 32.86 10.85 -0.86
CA GLY A 19 33.52 9.79 -1.62
C GLY A 19 32.62 8.65 -2.07
N PHE A 20 31.30 8.72 -1.84
CA PHE A 20 30.34 7.73 -2.35
C PHE A 20 30.10 7.94 -3.85
N ARG A 21 30.52 6.97 -4.66
CA ARG A 21 30.41 7.01 -6.12
C ARG A 21 29.21 6.19 -6.58
N GLY A 22 28.59 6.57 -7.70
CA GLY A 22 27.48 5.82 -8.31
C GLY A 22 26.13 5.97 -7.58
N VAL A 23 26.10 6.70 -6.46
CA VAL A 23 24.89 6.94 -5.66
C VAL A 23 24.07 8.14 -6.15
N ASN A 24 24.75 9.18 -6.62
CA ASN A 24 24.08 10.39 -7.11
C ASN A 24 24.23 10.42 -8.63
N ASN A 25 23.11 10.55 -9.34
CA ASN A 25 23.07 10.62 -10.79
C ASN A 25 22.93 12.06 -11.26
N ALA A 26 23.82 12.46 -12.15
CA ALA A 26 23.68 13.72 -12.87
C ALA A 26 22.33 13.77 -13.61
N GLY A 27 21.54 14.82 -13.33
CA GLY A 27 20.24 15.06 -13.98
C GLY A 27 19.05 14.38 -13.32
N ASP A 28 19.24 13.65 -12.21
CA ASP A 28 18.15 13.10 -11.40
C ASP A 28 18.24 13.56 -9.93
N PRO A 29 17.58 14.68 -9.60
CA PRO A 29 17.73 15.27 -8.27
C PRO A 29 17.07 14.47 -7.13
N VAL A 30 16.29 13.43 -7.46
CA VAL A 30 15.75 12.50 -6.44
C VAL A 30 16.88 11.66 -5.83
N THR A 31 17.98 11.51 -6.57
CA THR A 31 19.16 10.74 -6.18
C THR A 31 20.22 11.60 -5.49
N ASP A 32 20.07 12.92 -5.43
CA ASP A 32 21.03 13.79 -4.76
C ASP A 32 20.94 13.62 -3.24
N GLY A 33 22.10 13.44 -2.59
CA GLY A 33 22.22 13.40 -1.14
C GLY A 33 23.11 12.27 -0.62
N MET A 34 22.91 11.90 0.63
CA MET A 34 23.64 10.82 1.29
C MET A 34 22.90 9.48 1.20
N PRO A 35 23.58 8.34 0.98
CA PRO A 35 23.00 7.03 1.25
C PRO A 35 22.44 6.93 2.65
N PHE A 36 21.43 6.07 2.84
CA PHE A 36 20.95 5.75 4.18
C PHE A 36 21.73 4.56 4.74
N PHE A 37 22.47 4.78 5.82
CA PHE A 37 23.19 3.75 6.56
C PHE A 37 22.31 3.26 7.72
N GLN A 38 21.67 2.12 7.53
CA GLN A 38 20.82 1.50 8.54
C GLN A 38 21.65 0.69 9.53
N MET A 39 21.51 0.97 10.82
CA MET A 39 22.16 0.22 11.89
C MET A 39 21.20 -0.81 12.48
N THR A 40 21.57 -2.09 12.47
CA THR A 40 20.78 -3.19 13.04
C THR A 40 21.53 -3.82 14.23
N PRO A 41 20.89 -4.02 15.40
CA PRO A 41 19.53 -3.62 15.74
C PRO A 41 19.39 -2.10 15.91
N ILE A 42 18.24 -1.56 15.45
CA ILE A 42 17.95 -0.11 15.42
C ILE A 42 17.94 0.52 16.82
N ALA A 43 17.75 -0.28 17.87
CA ALA A 43 17.69 0.22 19.25
C ALA A 43 19.03 0.76 19.78
N THR A 44 20.16 0.35 19.19
CA THR A 44 21.50 0.72 19.69
C THR A 44 22.03 1.99 19.04
N TYR A 45 21.83 2.16 17.73
CA TYR A 45 22.32 3.30 16.96
C TYR A 45 21.23 3.73 15.98
N SER A 46 21.03 5.04 15.84
CA SER A 46 20.16 5.60 14.79
C SER A 46 20.84 5.47 13.42
N GLY A 47 20.04 5.41 12.36
CA GLY A 47 20.57 5.46 10.99
C GLY A 47 21.24 6.80 10.69
N ILE A 48 22.22 6.77 9.79
CA ILE A 48 23.00 7.95 9.35
C ILE A 48 22.71 8.21 7.88
N GLY A 49 22.60 9.48 7.49
CA GLY A 49 22.36 9.88 6.10
C GLY A 49 20.93 10.34 5.85
N ASP A 50 20.57 10.51 4.58
CA ASP A 50 19.25 11.02 4.20
C ASP A 50 18.19 9.92 4.32
N PRO A 51 16.99 10.23 4.83
CA PRO A 51 15.97 9.22 5.03
C PRO A 51 15.48 8.59 3.71
N LEU A 52 14.87 7.42 3.86
CA LEU A 52 14.19 6.70 2.79
C LEU A 52 12.88 7.40 2.40
N PHE A 53 12.32 7.04 1.25
CA PHE A 53 11.02 7.51 0.78
C PHE A 53 10.93 9.03 0.55
N ILE A 54 12.06 9.71 0.39
CA ILE A 54 12.12 11.14 0.07
C ILE A 54 13.00 11.43 -1.17
N PRO A 55 12.67 12.47 -1.94
CA PRO A 55 11.45 13.29 -1.85
C PRO A 55 10.18 12.52 -2.28
N MET A 56 9.03 12.98 -1.77
CA MET A 56 7.71 12.56 -2.24
C MET A 56 7.08 13.73 -3.00
N VAL A 57 6.79 13.53 -4.28
CA VAL A 57 6.10 14.51 -5.11
C VAL A 57 4.69 14.02 -5.35
N THR A 58 3.70 14.83 -4.97
CA THR A 58 2.29 14.50 -5.11
C THR A 58 1.55 15.50 -5.98
N GLU A 59 0.57 15.00 -6.73
CA GLU A 59 -0.41 15.79 -7.49
C GLU A 59 -1.79 15.18 -7.25
N ASP A 60 -2.83 15.99 -7.13
CA ASP A 60 -4.19 15.51 -6.93
C ASP A 60 -5.21 16.47 -7.56
N HIS A 61 -6.02 15.96 -8.47
CA HIS A 61 -7.14 16.63 -9.10
C HIS A 61 -8.39 15.75 -8.98
N ASN A 62 -9.37 16.23 -8.22
CA ASN A 62 -10.67 15.56 -8.08
C ASN A 62 -11.77 16.43 -8.69
N HIS A 63 -12.53 15.85 -9.60
CA HIS A 63 -13.73 16.46 -10.17
C HIS A 63 -14.94 15.61 -9.82
N GLU A 64 -16.01 16.25 -9.35
CA GLU A 64 -17.22 15.56 -8.92
C GLU A 64 -18.45 16.23 -9.52
N ILE A 65 -19.36 15.39 -10.02
CA ILE A 65 -20.75 15.77 -10.27
C ILE A 65 -21.65 14.94 -9.38
N ALA A 66 -22.67 15.56 -8.81
CA ALA A 66 -23.65 14.88 -7.98
C ALA A 66 -25.03 15.54 -8.12
N ALA A 67 -26.07 14.72 -8.03
CA ALA A 67 -27.45 15.15 -8.02
C ALA A 67 -28.24 14.36 -6.97
N SER A 68 -29.22 15.02 -6.36
CA SER A 68 -30.12 14.36 -5.43
C SER A 68 -31.52 14.96 -5.51
N ALA A 69 -32.51 14.14 -5.20
CA ALA A 69 -33.90 14.55 -5.07
C ALA A 69 -34.50 13.95 -3.82
N THR A 70 -35.49 14.65 -3.28
CA THR A 70 -36.27 14.20 -2.12
C THR A 70 -37.74 14.22 -2.49
N LYS A 71 -38.43 13.12 -2.16
CA LYS A 71 -39.87 12.98 -2.34
C LYS A 71 -40.50 12.64 -0.99
N LEU A 72 -41.40 13.51 -0.57
CA LEU A 72 -42.26 13.27 0.58
C LEU A 72 -43.57 12.68 0.07
N LYS A 73 -43.95 11.50 0.58
CA LYS A 73 -45.22 10.86 0.22
C LYS A 73 -45.78 10.08 1.40
N GLY A 74 -46.87 10.59 1.98
CA GLY A 74 -47.51 9.96 3.13
C GLY A 74 -46.53 9.88 4.30
N SER A 75 -46.33 8.68 4.83
CA SER A 75 -45.39 8.41 5.93
C SER A 75 -43.94 8.18 5.48
N HIS A 76 -43.63 8.34 4.19
CA HIS A 76 -42.30 8.15 3.63
C HIS A 76 -41.63 9.48 3.29
N SER A 77 -40.37 9.60 3.67
CA SER A 77 -39.44 10.63 3.21
C SER A 77 -38.31 9.94 2.46
N ILE A 78 -38.43 9.91 1.13
CA ILE A 78 -37.48 9.20 0.25
C ILE A 78 -36.47 10.20 -0.30
N LYS A 79 -35.19 9.99 -0.05
CA LYS A 79 -34.08 10.71 -0.66
C LYS A 79 -33.28 9.77 -1.54
N PHE A 80 -33.11 10.12 -2.80
CA PHE A 80 -32.30 9.34 -3.74
C PHE A 80 -31.38 10.27 -4.51
N GLY A 81 -30.30 9.72 -5.03
CA GLY A 81 -29.32 10.49 -5.76
C GLY A 81 -28.18 9.65 -6.28
N GLY A 82 -27.27 10.33 -6.94
CA GLY A 82 -26.10 9.71 -7.53
C GLY A 82 -25.04 10.74 -7.82
N GLY A 83 -23.86 10.23 -8.15
CA GLY A 83 -22.74 11.08 -8.52
C GLY A 83 -21.67 10.28 -9.23
N PHE A 84 -20.69 11.01 -9.71
CA PHE A 84 -19.54 10.48 -10.40
C PHE A 84 -18.33 11.32 -9.99
N VAL A 85 -17.28 10.65 -9.52
CA VAL A 85 -15.98 11.29 -9.25
C VAL A 85 -14.99 10.84 -10.30
N TRP A 86 -14.31 11.80 -10.93
CA TRP A 86 -13.07 11.56 -11.66
C TRP A 86 -11.92 11.98 -10.79
N ARG A 87 -11.01 11.04 -10.51
CA ARG A 87 -9.78 11.33 -9.81
C ARG A 87 -8.62 11.25 -10.78
N LEU A 88 -7.71 12.20 -10.64
CA LEU A 88 -6.35 12.10 -11.13
C LEU A 88 -5.43 12.34 -9.95
N PHE A 89 -4.42 11.49 -9.78
CA PHE A 89 -3.45 11.65 -8.73
C PHE A 89 -2.07 11.15 -9.16
N ALA A 90 -1.03 11.76 -8.61
CA ALA A 90 0.35 11.35 -8.77
C ALA A 90 0.98 11.16 -7.40
N VAL A 91 1.67 10.05 -7.20
CA VAL A 91 2.57 9.86 -6.06
C VAL A 91 3.90 9.33 -6.57
N GLN A 92 4.78 10.26 -6.95
CA GLN A 92 6.15 9.94 -7.28
C GLN A 92 6.96 9.88 -5.98
N GLN A 93 7.27 8.65 -5.58
CA GLN A 93 8.09 8.38 -4.42
C GLN A 93 8.92 7.14 -4.71
N SER A 94 10.21 7.31 -4.53
CA SER A 94 11.22 6.27 -4.63
C SER A 94 11.56 5.80 -3.22
N GLN A 95 11.68 4.50 -2.99
CA GLN A 95 11.91 3.95 -1.66
C GLN A 95 13.33 4.26 -1.15
N SER A 96 14.36 3.98 -1.95
CA SER A 96 15.74 4.21 -1.57
C SER A 96 16.56 4.81 -2.72
N PRO A 97 16.25 6.08 -3.10
CA PRO A 97 17.09 6.99 -3.86
C PRO A 97 18.52 6.58 -4.11
N ARG A 98 19.20 6.84 -3.00
CA ARG A 98 20.61 6.99 -2.74
C ARG A 98 21.20 5.69 -2.20
N SER A 99 20.54 4.56 -2.45
CA SER A 99 20.85 3.27 -1.84
C SER A 99 20.64 3.26 -0.32
N THR A 100 20.42 2.05 0.19
CA THR A 100 20.34 1.73 1.61
C THR A 100 21.40 0.68 1.89
N TRP A 101 22.25 0.96 2.86
CA TRP A 101 23.29 0.06 3.33
C TRP A 101 23.00 -0.35 4.76
N THR A 102 22.74 -1.63 4.96
CA THR A 102 22.46 -2.19 6.28
C THR A 102 23.74 -2.70 6.90
N PHE A 103 24.02 -2.28 8.13
CA PHE A 103 25.09 -2.81 8.96
C PHE A 103 24.48 -3.59 10.11
N ASP A 104 25.13 -4.69 10.49
CA ASP A 104 24.78 -5.45 11.69
C ASP A 104 26.04 -5.79 12.51
N THR A 105 25.87 -6.58 13.57
CA THR A 105 26.99 -6.99 14.43
C THR A 105 27.77 -8.17 13.87
N SER A 106 27.37 -8.76 12.75
CA SER A 106 27.96 -10.00 12.23
C SER A 106 29.46 -9.89 11.90
N PRO A 107 29.97 -8.80 11.30
CA PRO A 107 31.40 -8.69 10.98
C PRO A 107 32.31 -8.46 12.19
N THR A 108 31.74 -8.08 13.35
CA THR A 108 32.51 -7.68 14.55
C THR A 108 32.19 -8.53 15.78
N ASN A 109 31.39 -9.58 15.63
CA ASN A 109 31.06 -10.50 16.71
C ASN A 109 32.21 -11.47 17.02
N SER A 110 32.04 -12.30 18.05
CA SER A 110 33.03 -13.30 18.48
C SER A 110 33.18 -14.52 17.55
N GLY A 111 32.62 -14.49 16.34
CA GLY A 111 32.51 -15.64 15.42
C GLY A 111 31.47 -16.69 15.82
N SER A 112 31.09 -16.74 17.10
CA SER A 112 30.02 -17.59 17.65
C SER A 112 28.65 -16.90 17.75
N GLY A 113 28.51 -15.71 17.15
CA GLY A 113 27.28 -14.90 17.17
C GLY A 113 27.08 -14.08 18.44
N GLY A 114 28.04 -14.09 19.38
CA GLY A 114 28.01 -13.29 20.60
C GLY A 114 28.68 -11.92 20.43
N GLY A 115 28.06 -10.87 20.99
CA GLY A 115 28.62 -9.53 20.98
C GLY A 115 28.67 -8.88 19.58
N GLY A 116 29.70 -8.08 19.36
CA GLY A 116 29.85 -7.25 18.16
C GLY A 116 29.19 -5.87 18.29
N ASN A 117 29.56 -4.98 17.38
CA ASN A 117 29.12 -3.60 17.39
C ASN A 117 28.85 -3.13 15.96
N THR A 118 27.61 -2.74 15.69
CA THR A 118 27.15 -2.30 14.38
C THR A 118 27.90 -1.05 13.89
N PHE A 119 28.20 -0.11 14.78
CA PHE A 119 28.96 1.09 14.43
C PHE A 119 30.41 0.75 14.10
N ALA A 120 31.02 -0.24 14.76
CA ALA A 120 32.33 -0.75 14.37
C ALA A 120 32.28 -1.39 12.97
N SER A 121 31.24 -2.16 12.63
CA SER A 121 31.04 -2.69 11.28
C SER A 121 30.92 -1.58 10.23
N PHE A 122 30.27 -0.46 10.58
CA PHE A 122 30.18 0.74 9.74
C PHE A 122 31.54 1.40 9.52
N VAL A 123 32.31 1.64 10.59
CA VAL A 123 33.66 2.24 10.49
C VAL A 123 34.61 1.35 9.68
N LEU A 124 34.47 0.03 9.77
CA LEU A 124 35.22 -0.93 8.96
C LEU A 124 34.74 -1.00 7.50
N GLY A 125 33.57 -0.45 7.18
CA GLY A 125 33.02 -0.48 5.82
C GLY A 125 32.49 -1.85 5.41
N TYR A 126 32.01 -2.68 6.35
CA TYR A 126 31.50 -4.03 6.08
C TYR A 126 29.97 -4.11 6.27
N PRO A 127 29.18 -3.68 5.27
CA PRO A 127 27.73 -3.80 5.30
C PRO A 127 27.28 -5.27 5.25
N GLN A 128 26.16 -5.55 5.91
CA GLN A 128 25.40 -6.79 5.80
C GLN A 128 24.61 -6.86 4.49
N ALA A 129 24.04 -5.75 4.04
CA ALA A 129 23.30 -5.71 2.79
C ALA A 129 23.30 -4.34 2.13
N GLU A 130 23.10 -4.34 0.81
CA GLU A 130 22.83 -3.13 0.03
C GLU A 130 21.56 -3.32 -0.79
N SER A 131 20.70 -2.28 -0.84
CA SER A 131 19.54 -2.25 -1.74
C SER A 131 19.21 -0.85 -2.23
N ARG A 132 18.70 -0.74 -3.46
CA ARG A 132 18.34 0.52 -4.08
C ARG A 132 17.09 0.38 -4.93
N THR A 133 16.10 1.22 -4.67
CA THR A 133 14.83 1.25 -5.42
C THR A 133 14.49 2.67 -5.80
N HIS A 134 14.37 2.89 -7.10
CA HIS A 134 14.13 4.20 -7.70
C HIS A 134 13.00 4.16 -8.73
N PHE A 135 12.06 5.08 -8.58
CA PHE A 135 10.88 5.28 -9.41
C PHE A 135 10.91 6.74 -9.93
N PRO A 136 11.50 6.98 -11.12
CA PRO A 136 11.68 8.32 -11.69
C PRO A 136 10.42 8.88 -12.35
N ILE A 137 9.34 8.11 -12.35
CA ILE A 137 8.13 8.47 -13.08
C ILE A 137 7.25 9.34 -12.18
N HIS A 138 6.82 10.47 -12.72
CA HIS A 138 5.67 11.22 -12.23
C HIS A 138 4.40 10.61 -12.85
N PRO A 139 3.64 9.77 -12.12
CA PRO A 139 2.54 9.01 -12.71
C PRO A 139 1.27 9.85 -12.71
N LEU A 140 0.49 9.80 -13.79
CA LEU A 140 -0.82 10.45 -13.86
C LEU A 140 -1.90 9.39 -13.71
N ASN A 141 -2.04 8.87 -12.49
CA ASN A 141 -3.02 7.82 -12.20
C ASN A 141 -4.43 8.37 -12.30
N ARG A 142 -5.35 7.53 -12.72
CA ARG A 142 -6.77 7.86 -12.86
C ARG A 142 -7.63 6.74 -12.30
N ASN A 143 -8.67 7.12 -11.58
CA ASN A 143 -9.78 6.24 -11.28
C ASN A 143 -11.09 7.02 -11.28
N GLN A 144 -12.17 6.28 -11.49
CA GLN A 144 -13.54 6.77 -11.56
C GLN A 144 -14.38 6.10 -10.47
N GLU A 145 -15.29 6.87 -9.87
CA GLU A 145 -16.17 6.41 -8.80
C GLU A 145 -17.63 6.77 -9.08
N PRO A 146 -18.39 5.94 -9.82
CA PRO A 146 -19.84 6.10 -9.91
C PRO A 146 -20.51 5.69 -8.59
N LYS A 147 -21.53 6.45 -8.20
CA LYS A 147 -22.22 6.31 -6.91
C LYS A 147 -23.72 6.48 -7.12
N LEU A 148 -24.52 5.62 -6.48
CA LEU A 148 -25.98 5.70 -6.45
C LEU A 148 -26.46 5.43 -5.02
N TYR A 149 -27.56 6.06 -4.61
CA TYR A 149 -28.19 5.74 -3.34
C TYR A 149 -29.69 6.02 -3.34
N VAL A 150 -30.38 5.31 -2.45
CA VAL A 150 -31.76 5.57 -2.06
C VAL A 150 -31.90 5.36 -0.55
N ASN A 151 -32.51 6.31 0.12
CA ASN A 151 -32.83 6.27 1.54
C ASN A 151 -34.32 6.57 1.71
N ASP A 152 -34.98 5.87 2.62
CA ASP A 152 -36.36 6.07 3.00
C ASP A 152 -36.46 6.14 4.53
N ASP A 153 -36.91 7.29 5.03
CA ASP A 153 -37.34 7.46 6.40
C ASP A 153 -38.85 7.22 6.46
N TRP A 154 -39.22 6.07 7.00
CA TRP A 154 -40.59 5.58 7.00
C TRP A 154 -41.17 5.56 8.41
N HIS A 155 -42.17 6.41 8.65
CA HIS A 155 -43.01 6.34 9.84
C HIS A 155 -44.05 5.22 9.68
N ALA A 156 -43.62 3.98 9.89
CA ALA A 156 -44.44 2.79 9.72
C ALA A 156 -45.67 2.77 10.65
N SER A 157 -45.54 3.33 11.86
CA SER A 157 -46.65 3.52 12.80
C SER A 157 -46.35 4.68 13.76
N SER A 158 -47.28 5.01 14.67
CA SER A 158 -47.07 6.01 15.72
C SER A 158 -45.97 5.63 16.73
N TRP A 159 -45.57 4.37 16.75
CA TRP A 159 -44.54 3.85 17.66
C TRP A 159 -43.29 3.35 16.94
N LEU A 160 -43.30 3.20 15.61
CA LEU A 160 -42.20 2.65 14.85
C LEU A 160 -41.81 3.54 13.67
N THR A 161 -40.54 3.93 13.64
CA THR A 161 -39.89 4.55 12.48
C THR A 161 -38.78 3.63 11.99
N LEU A 162 -38.72 3.42 10.69
CA LEU A 162 -37.67 2.66 10.01
C LEU A 162 -36.84 3.59 9.14
N ASN A 163 -35.53 3.36 9.09
CA ASN A 163 -34.60 4.10 8.25
C ASN A 163 -33.95 3.07 7.31
N LEU A 164 -34.37 3.06 6.05
CA LEU A 164 -33.96 2.06 5.07
C LEU A 164 -33.10 2.75 4.02
N GLY A 165 -31.84 2.35 3.92
CA GLY A 165 -30.89 2.90 2.97
C GLY A 165 -30.24 1.80 2.16
N LEU A 166 -30.01 2.08 0.88
CA LEU A 166 -29.15 1.28 0.02
C LEU A 166 -28.27 2.23 -0.77
N ARG A 167 -26.96 2.02 -0.67
CA ARG A 167 -25.95 2.73 -1.44
C ARG A 167 -25.20 1.74 -2.32
N TRP A 168 -24.94 2.13 -3.55
CA TRP A 168 -24.03 1.44 -4.44
C TRP A 168 -22.89 2.38 -4.79
N GLU A 169 -21.68 1.88 -4.66
CA GLU A 169 -20.48 2.57 -5.11
C GLU A 169 -19.70 1.58 -5.95
N ALA A 170 -19.00 2.07 -6.97
CA ALA A 170 -17.97 1.27 -7.61
C ALA A 170 -16.68 2.07 -7.63
N TYR A 171 -15.58 1.38 -7.36
CA TYR A 171 -14.25 1.97 -7.41
C TYR A 171 -13.52 1.28 -8.57
N THR A 172 -13.41 1.98 -9.70
CA THR A 172 -12.68 1.43 -10.84
C THR A 172 -11.20 1.28 -10.51
N PRO A 173 -10.51 0.25 -11.03
CA PRO A 173 -9.09 0.07 -10.81
C PRO A 173 -8.28 1.26 -11.31
N ILE A 174 -7.10 1.44 -10.73
CA ILE A 174 -6.19 2.50 -11.13
C ILE A 174 -5.70 2.21 -12.56
N THR A 175 -5.77 3.24 -13.40
CA THR A 175 -5.12 3.31 -14.72
C THR A 175 -4.09 4.43 -14.71
N GLU A 176 -3.13 4.46 -15.63
CA GLU A 176 -2.17 5.55 -15.75
C GLU A 176 -2.24 6.17 -17.15
N ALA A 177 -2.23 7.50 -17.24
CA ALA A 177 -2.51 8.22 -18.50
C ALA A 177 -1.59 7.87 -19.68
N LYS A 178 -0.41 7.30 -19.43
CA LYS A 178 0.58 6.88 -20.43
C LYS A 178 0.89 5.38 -20.33
N ASN A 179 0.02 4.60 -19.70
CA ASN A 179 0.16 3.16 -19.48
C ASN A 179 1.45 2.76 -18.73
N ARG A 180 1.93 3.62 -17.81
CA ARG A 180 3.15 3.38 -17.02
C ARG A 180 2.91 2.63 -15.71
N ILE A 181 2.15 1.55 -15.80
CA ILE A 181 1.97 0.56 -14.73
C ILE A 181 2.31 -0.83 -15.27
N ALA A 182 2.86 -1.69 -14.41
CA ALA A 182 3.23 -3.04 -14.82
C ALA A 182 3.06 -4.02 -13.66
N ALA A 183 2.64 -5.24 -13.94
CA ALA A 183 2.57 -6.28 -12.92
C ALA A 183 3.02 -7.63 -13.43
N LEU A 184 3.52 -8.44 -12.50
CA LEU A 184 3.71 -9.85 -12.76
C LEU A 184 2.35 -10.54 -12.93
N ARG A 185 2.16 -11.20 -14.07
CA ARG A 185 0.93 -11.92 -14.41
C ARG A 185 1.25 -13.26 -15.03
N GLN A 186 0.39 -14.24 -14.80
CA GLN A 186 0.49 -15.54 -15.44
C GLN A 186 -0.16 -15.49 -16.82
N GLY A 187 0.59 -15.86 -17.86
CA GLY A 187 0.07 -16.04 -19.21
C GLY A 187 -0.83 -17.27 -19.30
N SER A 188 -1.57 -17.38 -20.40
CA SER A 188 -2.43 -18.54 -20.68
C SER A 188 -1.66 -19.87 -20.82
N ASN A 189 -0.36 -19.80 -21.09
CA ASN A 189 0.58 -20.92 -21.13
C ASN A 189 1.12 -21.33 -19.75
N GLY A 190 0.65 -20.68 -18.67
CA GLY A 190 1.12 -20.93 -17.30
C GLY A 190 2.46 -20.27 -16.95
N ILE A 191 3.10 -19.57 -17.91
CA ILE A 191 4.37 -18.88 -17.70
C ILE A 191 4.09 -17.49 -17.15
N TRP A 192 4.81 -17.10 -16.09
CA TRP A 192 4.70 -15.76 -15.54
C TRP A 192 5.56 -14.78 -16.34
N ALA A 193 5.05 -13.56 -16.51
CA ALA A 193 5.76 -12.48 -17.16
C ALA A 193 5.33 -11.14 -16.58
N ILE A 194 6.20 -10.14 -16.67
CA ILE A 194 5.79 -8.77 -16.40
C ILE A 194 4.98 -8.27 -17.59
N GLN A 195 3.74 -7.89 -17.32
CA GLN A 195 2.85 -7.27 -18.30
C GLN A 195 2.75 -5.78 -18.00
N THR A 196 2.93 -4.95 -19.02
CA THR A 196 2.73 -3.51 -18.95
C THR A 196 1.30 -3.17 -19.38
N ALA A 197 0.73 -2.12 -18.80
CA ALA A 197 -0.55 -1.61 -19.28
C ALA A 197 -0.49 -1.25 -20.78
N SER A 198 -1.64 -1.32 -21.42
CA SER A 198 -1.85 -0.88 -22.81
C SER A 198 -3.26 -0.33 -22.95
N ASP A 199 -3.58 0.31 -24.07
CA ASP A 199 -4.92 0.86 -24.29
C ASP A 199 -6.02 -0.23 -24.28
N SER A 200 -5.67 -1.48 -24.62
CA SER A 200 -6.57 -2.63 -24.53
C SER A 200 -6.64 -3.26 -23.13
N ASP A 201 -5.63 -3.04 -22.29
CA ASP A 201 -5.58 -3.53 -20.91
C ASP A 201 -4.90 -2.50 -19.98
N PRO A 202 -5.59 -1.38 -19.67
CA PRO A 202 -4.98 -0.25 -18.96
C PRO A 202 -4.83 -0.50 -17.45
N THR A 203 -5.38 -1.60 -16.94
CA THR A 203 -5.33 -2.00 -15.52
C THR A 203 -4.46 -3.24 -15.30
N VAL A 204 -3.81 -3.72 -16.38
CA VAL A 204 -3.03 -4.97 -16.40
C VAL A 204 -3.86 -6.14 -15.87
N GLY A 205 -5.16 -6.21 -16.20
CA GLY A 205 -6.07 -7.28 -15.84
C GLY A 205 -6.76 -7.16 -14.48
N VAL A 206 -6.56 -6.09 -13.70
CA VAL A 206 -7.41 -5.82 -12.52
C VAL A 206 -8.82 -5.46 -12.98
N LYS A 207 -9.83 -6.15 -12.45
CA LYS A 207 -11.23 -5.98 -12.83
C LYS A 207 -11.94 -5.03 -11.87
N THR A 208 -12.87 -4.23 -12.40
CA THR A 208 -13.76 -3.43 -11.56
C THR A 208 -14.66 -4.34 -10.72
N ASP A 209 -14.69 -4.10 -9.41
CA ASP A 209 -15.69 -4.69 -8.54
C ASP A 209 -16.97 -3.83 -8.54
N TRP A 210 -18.08 -4.46 -8.95
CA TRP A 210 -19.41 -3.83 -8.96
C TRP A 210 -20.28 -4.32 -7.80
N SER A 211 -19.72 -5.14 -6.89
CA SER A 211 -20.46 -5.80 -5.79
C SER A 211 -20.60 -4.96 -4.52
N ASP A 212 -20.19 -3.69 -4.55
CA ASP A 212 -20.11 -2.81 -3.39
C ASP A 212 -21.46 -2.14 -3.06
N TRP A 213 -22.40 -2.98 -2.61
CA TRP A 213 -23.72 -2.58 -2.11
C TRP A 213 -23.69 -2.41 -0.59
N GLY A 214 -23.87 -1.19 -0.12
CA GLY A 214 -23.92 -0.79 1.29
C GLY A 214 -25.36 -0.59 1.79
N PRO A 215 -26.05 -1.65 2.25
CA PRO A 215 -27.32 -1.50 2.93
C PRO A 215 -27.14 -0.81 4.29
N ARG A 216 -28.15 -0.04 4.67
CA ARG A 216 -28.29 0.61 5.97
C ARG A 216 -29.69 0.37 6.46
N LEU A 217 -29.82 -0.19 7.64
CA LEU A 217 -31.10 -0.51 8.26
C LEU A 217 -31.07 0.11 9.64
N GLY A 218 -32.02 0.99 9.94
CA GLY A 218 -32.19 1.60 11.25
C GLY A 218 -33.64 1.49 11.69
N PHE A 219 -33.84 1.52 13.00
CA PHE A 219 -35.17 1.63 13.57
C PHE A 219 -35.16 2.49 14.83
N SER A 220 -36.31 3.09 15.10
CA SER A 220 -36.65 3.73 16.36
C SER A 220 -38.04 3.27 16.77
N ALA A 221 -38.14 2.57 17.90
CA ALA A 221 -39.37 2.00 18.40
C ALA A 221 -39.69 2.54 19.80
N SER A 222 -40.81 3.22 19.95
CA SER A 222 -41.36 3.59 21.25
C SER A 222 -42.13 2.41 21.83
N ALA A 223 -41.73 1.98 23.01
CA ALA A 223 -42.37 0.92 23.77
C ALA A 223 -43.16 1.51 24.97
N PRO A 224 -44.09 0.75 25.55
CA PRO A 224 -44.77 1.14 26.78
C PRO A 224 -43.79 1.49 27.91
N ALA A 225 -44.31 2.14 28.96
CA ALA A 225 -43.52 2.59 30.10
C ALA A 225 -42.40 3.59 29.74
N ARG A 226 -42.61 4.38 28.68
CA ARG A 226 -41.71 5.48 28.26
C ARG A 226 -40.30 4.96 27.94
N ILE A 227 -40.25 3.85 27.22
CA ILE A 227 -39.01 3.23 26.74
C ILE A 227 -38.90 3.48 25.24
N VAL A 228 -37.71 3.80 24.75
CA VAL A 228 -37.40 3.90 23.32
C VAL A 228 -36.23 2.99 23.01
N PHE A 229 -36.41 2.15 21.99
CA PHE A 229 -35.33 1.35 21.42
C PHE A 229 -34.88 1.98 20.11
N ARG A 230 -33.57 2.14 19.96
CA ARG A 230 -32.94 2.60 18.72
C ARG A 230 -31.89 1.60 18.34
N GLY A 231 -31.81 1.27 17.07
CA GLY A 231 -30.75 0.40 16.60
C GLY A 231 -30.54 0.56 15.13
N GLY A 232 -29.37 0.12 14.69
CA GLY A 232 -29.00 0.19 13.30
C GLY A 232 -27.91 -0.79 12.92
N PHE A 233 -27.87 -1.07 11.63
CA PHE A 233 -26.84 -1.84 10.95
C PHE A 233 -26.47 -1.09 9.68
N GLY A 234 -25.18 -0.99 9.39
CA GLY A 234 -24.67 -0.37 8.19
C GLY A 234 -23.47 -1.11 7.64
N LEU A 235 -23.40 -1.19 6.32
CA LEU A 235 -22.26 -1.70 5.59
C LEU A 235 -21.65 -0.58 4.77
N THR A 236 -20.33 -0.42 4.87
CA THR A 236 -19.54 0.59 4.16
C THR A 236 -18.31 -0.02 3.52
N TYR A 237 -17.85 0.59 2.44
CA TYR A 237 -16.64 0.20 1.73
C TYR A 237 -15.62 1.32 1.80
N ASN A 238 -14.35 0.97 1.94
CA ASN A 238 -13.26 1.92 1.95
C ASN A 238 -12.49 1.81 0.62
N PRO A 239 -12.32 2.91 -0.13
CA PRO A 239 -11.59 2.89 -1.40
C PRO A 239 -10.15 2.39 -1.26
N VAL A 240 -9.57 2.03 -2.41
CA VAL A 240 -8.14 1.73 -2.54
C VAL A 240 -7.30 2.82 -1.89
N GLN A 241 -6.21 2.45 -1.25
CA GLN A 241 -5.24 3.41 -0.72
C GLN A 241 -4.47 4.06 -1.89
N HIS A 242 -4.60 5.38 -2.07
CA HIS A 242 -3.89 6.15 -3.10
C HIS A 242 -2.45 6.48 -2.66
N GLY A 243 -1.69 5.46 -2.25
CA GLY A 243 -0.31 5.59 -1.77
C GLY A 243 0.73 5.12 -2.79
N ALA A 244 1.98 5.55 -2.62
CA ALA A 244 3.09 5.17 -3.49
C ALA A 244 3.32 3.65 -3.62
N GLY A 245 2.98 2.89 -2.57
CA GLY A 245 3.14 1.43 -2.54
C GLY A 245 2.07 0.66 -3.31
N SER A 246 0.96 1.31 -3.67
CA SER A 246 -0.24 0.65 -4.22
C SER A 246 -0.30 0.66 -5.76
N MET A 247 0.82 0.98 -6.42
CA MET A 247 0.83 1.43 -7.82
C MET A 247 1.37 0.43 -8.85
N MET A 248 1.53 -0.86 -8.49
CA MET A 248 2.06 -1.89 -9.40
C MET A 248 3.34 -1.40 -10.12
N LYS A 249 4.36 -1.08 -9.32
CA LYS A 249 5.65 -0.57 -9.79
C LYS A 249 6.55 -1.74 -10.15
N ASN A 250 6.68 -2.04 -11.44
CA ASN A 250 7.60 -3.06 -11.95
C ASN A 250 8.41 -2.52 -13.13
N PRO A 251 9.51 -3.21 -13.49
CA PRO A 251 10.18 -2.98 -14.77
C PRO A 251 9.19 -2.86 -15.95
N PRO A 252 9.41 -1.95 -16.91
CA PRO A 252 10.55 -1.04 -17.04
C PRO A 252 10.37 0.30 -16.30
N PHE A 253 9.38 0.43 -15.42
CA PHE A 253 9.01 1.71 -14.79
C PHE A 253 9.70 1.97 -13.44
N VAL A 254 10.18 0.90 -12.79
CA VAL A 254 10.96 0.99 -11.56
C VAL A 254 12.34 0.37 -11.77
N GLN A 255 13.32 0.94 -11.10
CA GLN A 255 14.67 0.43 -10.99
C GLN A 255 14.80 -0.23 -9.63
N ASN A 256 15.19 -1.50 -9.63
CA ASN A 256 15.45 -2.28 -8.42
C ASN A 256 16.83 -2.90 -8.50
N PHE A 257 17.60 -2.73 -7.44
CA PHE A 257 18.89 -3.34 -7.24
C PHE A 257 18.98 -3.91 -5.82
N GLY A 258 19.43 -5.16 -5.71
CA GLY A 258 19.48 -5.88 -4.44
C GLY A 258 18.12 -6.39 -3.93
N PRO A 259 18.02 -6.81 -2.65
CA PRO A 259 19.10 -6.76 -1.66
C PRO A 259 20.25 -7.70 -2.01
N ASN A 260 21.47 -7.18 -2.06
CA ASN A 260 22.70 -7.98 -2.12
C ASN A 260 23.19 -8.15 -0.69
N THR A 261 23.30 -9.39 -0.22
CA THR A 261 23.69 -9.69 1.16
C THR A 261 25.13 -10.18 1.23
N SER A 262 25.88 -9.66 2.19
CA SER A 262 27.25 -10.07 2.48
C SER A 262 27.32 -11.51 3.02
N ASN A 263 28.38 -12.22 2.66
CA ASN A 263 28.68 -13.56 3.16
C ASN A 263 29.01 -13.57 4.65
N ALA A 264 29.50 -12.45 5.21
CA ALA A 264 29.83 -12.32 6.63
C ALA A 264 28.61 -12.56 7.55
N SER A 265 27.43 -12.27 7.05
CA SER A 265 26.16 -12.41 7.76
C SER A 265 25.55 -13.81 7.65
N SER A 266 26.20 -14.72 6.91
CA SER A 266 25.75 -16.10 6.67
C SER A 266 26.56 -17.16 7.44
N GLY A 267 27.27 -16.79 8.50
CA GLY A 267 27.91 -17.75 9.43
C GLY A 267 29.43 -17.89 9.31
N GLY A 268 30.17 -16.78 9.28
CA GLY A 268 31.63 -16.78 9.53
C GLY A 268 32.54 -16.73 8.30
N ALA A 269 31.99 -16.49 7.11
CA ALA A 269 32.79 -16.22 5.92
C ALA A 269 33.30 -14.76 5.90
N LEU A 270 34.38 -14.48 5.15
CA LEU A 270 34.88 -13.11 4.95
C LEU A 270 33.81 -12.23 4.26
N PRO A 271 33.72 -10.93 4.60
CA PRO A 271 32.87 -9.98 3.88
C PRO A 271 33.21 -9.99 2.38
N ASN A 272 32.18 -9.92 1.54
CA ASN A 272 32.30 -9.81 0.07
C ASN A 272 31.47 -8.65 -0.49
N LEU A 273 31.02 -7.77 0.40
CA LEU A 273 30.34 -6.52 0.12
C LEU A 273 30.99 -5.46 1.00
N PHE A 274 31.45 -4.39 0.37
CA PHE A 274 32.24 -3.35 1.00
C PHE A 274 31.60 -2.00 0.74
N LEU A 275 31.73 -1.07 1.69
CA LEU A 275 31.20 0.29 1.55
C LEU A 275 31.90 1.07 0.42
N GLU A 276 33.11 0.67 0.05
CA GLU A 276 33.84 1.20 -1.11
C GLU A 276 33.35 0.65 -2.46
N ASP A 277 32.52 -0.40 -2.46
CA ASP A 277 31.96 -0.95 -3.68
C ASP A 277 31.08 0.12 -4.34
N ILE A 278 31.31 0.35 -5.62
CA ILE A 278 30.51 1.28 -6.41
C ILE A 278 29.23 0.55 -6.82
N PRO A 279 28.03 1.01 -6.38
CA PRO A 279 26.79 0.43 -6.83
C PRO A 279 26.72 0.54 -8.37
N PRO A 280 26.21 -0.49 -9.07
CA PRO A 280 26.09 -0.41 -10.51
C PRO A 280 25.21 0.77 -10.91
N ALA A 281 25.46 1.31 -12.10
CA ALA A 281 24.65 2.36 -12.67
C ALA A 281 23.17 1.94 -12.71
N TYR A 282 22.28 2.91 -12.57
CA TYR A 282 20.85 2.63 -12.65
C TYR A 282 20.48 2.10 -14.02
N THR A 283 19.99 0.88 -14.05
CA THR A 283 19.32 0.31 -15.22
C THR A 283 17.86 0.08 -14.85
N PHE A 284 16.95 0.60 -15.67
CA PHE A 284 15.57 0.11 -15.65
C PHE A 284 15.61 -1.39 -15.92
N GLY A 285 14.97 -2.17 -15.05
CA GLY A 285 14.98 -3.62 -15.19
C GLY A 285 14.50 -4.02 -16.58
N ASP A 286 15.12 -5.02 -17.16
CA ASP A 286 14.57 -5.69 -18.33
C ASP A 286 13.33 -6.48 -17.86
N PRO A 287 12.11 -6.17 -18.36
CA PRO A 287 10.91 -6.90 -17.94
C PRO A 287 10.97 -8.40 -18.27
N THR A 288 11.84 -8.82 -19.19
CA THR A 288 12.09 -10.24 -19.52
C THR A 288 13.11 -10.91 -18.60
N LYS A 289 13.90 -10.12 -17.85
CA LYS A 289 14.91 -10.59 -16.88
C LYS A 289 14.82 -9.79 -15.58
N PRO A 290 13.68 -9.86 -14.88
CA PRO A 290 13.52 -9.09 -13.65
C PRO A 290 14.47 -9.55 -12.54
N ALA A 291 14.79 -8.61 -11.64
CA ALA A 291 15.61 -8.84 -10.47
C ALA A 291 15.07 -8.07 -9.26
N GLY A 292 15.43 -8.52 -8.06
CA GLY A 292 15.03 -7.89 -6.80
C GLY A 292 13.56 -8.13 -6.47
N THR A 293 12.85 -7.07 -6.10
CA THR A 293 11.43 -7.14 -5.71
C THR A 293 10.51 -6.84 -6.88
N LEU A 294 9.47 -7.65 -7.05
CA LEU A 294 8.37 -7.39 -7.97
C LEU A 294 7.06 -7.15 -7.22
N GLY A 295 6.17 -6.36 -7.84
CA GLY A 295 4.80 -6.17 -7.38
C GLY A 295 3.80 -7.00 -8.19
N ALA A 296 2.80 -7.52 -7.51
CA ALA A 296 1.60 -8.09 -8.11
C ALA A 296 0.36 -7.50 -7.42
N GLN A 297 -0.78 -7.63 -8.08
CA GLN A 297 -2.06 -7.31 -7.48
C GLN A 297 -3.09 -8.30 -8.01
N SER A 298 -3.95 -8.78 -7.11
CA SER A 298 -5.04 -9.67 -7.46
C SER A 298 -5.93 -9.07 -8.57
N VAL A 299 -6.23 -9.86 -9.60
CA VAL A 299 -7.18 -9.52 -10.67
C VAL A 299 -8.59 -9.22 -10.13
N ASN A 300 -8.94 -9.81 -8.99
CA ASN A 300 -10.26 -9.75 -8.37
C ASN A 300 -10.19 -8.98 -7.03
N TYR A 301 -9.43 -7.89 -7.01
CA TYR A 301 -9.30 -7.03 -5.84
C TYR A 301 -10.67 -6.49 -5.36
N LYS A 302 -10.92 -6.55 -4.05
CA LYS A 302 -12.17 -6.14 -3.41
C LYS A 302 -11.92 -5.05 -2.38
N MET A 303 -12.80 -4.05 -2.32
CA MET A 303 -12.67 -2.98 -1.34
C MET A 303 -12.89 -3.50 0.09
N LEU A 304 -12.13 -2.93 1.04
CA LEU A 304 -12.28 -3.23 2.46
C LEU A 304 -13.71 -2.92 2.89
N ARG A 305 -14.32 -3.83 3.65
CA ARG A 305 -15.73 -3.74 4.02
C ARG A 305 -15.88 -3.69 5.53
N SER A 306 -16.52 -2.62 6.02
CA SER A 306 -16.85 -2.43 7.43
C SER A 306 -18.34 -2.64 7.66
N LYS A 307 -18.67 -3.53 8.61
CA LYS A 307 -20.02 -3.81 9.09
C LYS A 307 -20.13 -3.25 10.50
N GLN A 308 -21.03 -2.30 10.70
CA GLN A 308 -21.23 -1.63 11.99
C GLN A 308 -22.65 -1.83 12.45
N PHE A 309 -22.84 -2.05 13.74
CA PHE A 309 -24.16 -2.17 14.34
C PHE A 309 -24.21 -1.57 15.73
N ASN A 310 -25.38 -1.07 16.09
CA ASN A 310 -25.64 -0.58 17.43
C ASN A 310 -27.08 -0.88 17.87
N ILE A 311 -27.26 -0.93 19.18
CA ILE A 311 -28.57 -0.96 19.82
C ILE A 311 -28.50 -0.16 21.10
N VAL A 312 -29.52 0.65 21.35
CA VAL A 312 -29.65 1.52 22.51
C VAL A 312 -31.08 1.41 23.02
N ALA A 313 -31.23 1.31 24.34
CA ALA A 313 -32.50 1.41 25.03
C ALA A 313 -32.46 2.61 25.96
N GLU A 314 -33.44 3.50 25.82
CA GLU A 314 -33.62 4.69 26.64
C GLU A 314 -34.90 4.53 27.44
N LYS A 315 -34.88 4.85 28.73
CA LYS A 315 -36.05 4.82 29.61
C LYS A 315 -36.17 6.11 30.40
N GLN A 316 -37.35 6.72 30.37
CA GLN A 316 -37.65 7.80 31.30
C GLN A 316 -37.87 7.25 32.72
N VAL A 317 -37.13 7.80 33.69
CA VAL A 317 -37.25 7.48 35.12
C VAL A 317 -37.44 8.79 35.88
N GLY A 318 -38.70 9.12 36.19
CA GLY A 318 -39.07 10.40 36.77
C GLY A 318 -38.77 11.56 35.82
N LEU A 319 -37.92 12.50 36.27
CA LEU A 319 -37.44 13.64 35.49
C LEU A 319 -36.13 13.33 34.73
N ASN A 320 -35.60 12.11 34.85
CA ASN A 320 -34.34 11.70 34.24
C ASN A 320 -34.58 10.71 33.09
N VAL A 321 -33.56 10.53 32.25
CA VAL A 321 -33.50 9.46 31.24
C VAL A 321 -32.28 8.60 31.52
N ALA A 322 -32.48 7.30 31.62
CA ALA A 322 -31.40 6.32 31.70
C ALA A 322 -31.25 5.63 30.33
N SER A 323 -30.01 5.47 29.86
CA SER A 323 -29.71 4.81 28.59
C SER A 323 -28.69 3.70 28.77
N VAL A 324 -28.92 2.58 28.10
CA VAL A 324 -27.92 1.51 27.94
C VAL A 324 -27.79 1.21 26.46
N GLY A 325 -26.57 0.97 26.00
CA GLY A 325 -26.32 0.69 24.59
C GLY A 325 -25.13 -0.20 24.37
N TYR A 326 -25.11 -0.82 23.18
CA TYR A 326 -24.02 -1.62 22.68
C TYR A 326 -23.70 -1.19 21.25
N ILE A 327 -22.40 -1.13 20.93
CA ILE A 327 -21.88 -0.81 19.60
C ILE A 327 -20.87 -1.90 19.23
N GLY A 328 -20.98 -2.43 18.03
CA GLY A 328 -20.07 -3.43 17.49
C GLY A 328 -19.67 -3.13 16.05
N ALA A 329 -18.48 -3.59 15.67
CA ALA A 329 -17.99 -3.51 14.30
C ALA A 329 -17.24 -4.79 13.92
N ARG A 330 -17.35 -5.18 12.64
CA ARG A 330 -16.55 -6.25 12.04
C ARG A 330 -16.05 -5.77 10.68
N ILE A 331 -14.78 -6.01 10.40
CA ILE A 331 -14.15 -5.66 9.14
C ILE A 331 -13.75 -6.94 8.43
N ASP A 332 -13.98 -7.02 7.12
CA ASP A 332 -13.47 -8.07 6.25
C ASP A 332 -12.98 -7.47 4.92
N ARG A 333 -12.45 -8.31 4.03
CA ARG A 333 -11.78 -7.89 2.77
C ARG A 333 -10.58 -6.95 3.01
N ILE A 334 -9.86 -7.15 4.12
CA ILE A 334 -8.66 -6.37 4.41
C ILE A 334 -7.61 -6.67 3.34
N ALA A 335 -7.02 -5.63 2.79
CA ALA A 335 -5.90 -5.76 1.87
C ALA A 335 -4.65 -6.18 2.65
N ALA A 336 -3.92 -7.17 2.15
CA ALA A 336 -2.62 -7.52 2.71
C ALA A 336 -1.59 -7.71 1.61
N ASN A 337 -0.34 -7.51 1.99
CA ASN A 337 0.83 -7.75 1.16
C ASN A 337 1.38 -9.14 1.50
N ILE A 338 1.28 -10.09 0.57
CA ILE A 338 1.83 -11.43 0.73
C ILE A 338 3.05 -11.57 -0.17
N ASN A 339 4.14 -12.16 0.33
CA ASN A 339 5.27 -12.51 -0.52
C ASN A 339 5.05 -13.90 -1.14
N ILE A 340 4.51 -13.95 -2.36
CA ILE A 340 4.24 -15.23 -3.05
C ILE A 340 5.52 -15.94 -3.51
N ASN A 341 6.69 -15.30 -3.39
CA ASN A 341 8.01 -15.89 -3.66
C ASN A 341 8.78 -16.26 -2.38
N GLN A 342 8.10 -16.34 -1.24
CA GLN A 342 8.72 -16.73 0.04
C GLN A 342 9.20 -18.19 -0.03
N PRO A 343 10.45 -18.48 0.41
CA PRO A 343 10.98 -19.84 0.40
C PRO A 343 10.46 -20.61 1.62
N THR A 344 10.33 -21.92 1.49
CA THR A 344 10.03 -22.80 2.64
C THR A 344 11.19 -22.77 3.64
N ILE A 345 10.89 -22.92 4.95
CA ILE A 345 11.93 -22.93 5.98
C ILE A 345 12.66 -24.28 5.95
N ALA A 346 13.93 -24.28 5.53
CA ALA A 346 14.79 -25.45 5.45
C ALA A 346 16.27 -25.03 5.49
N SER A 347 17.16 -25.98 5.78
CA SER A 347 18.61 -25.78 5.70
C SER A 347 19.10 -25.63 4.25
N GLY A 348 20.22 -24.91 4.05
CA GLY A 348 20.85 -24.73 2.75
C GLY A 348 20.48 -23.42 2.04
N ALA A 349 20.94 -23.26 0.80
CA ALA A 349 20.80 -22.02 0.04
C ALA A 349 19.32 -21.60 -0.09
N VAL A 350 19.05 -20.30 0.11
CA VAL A 350 17.68 -19.75 0.15
C VAL A 350 17.09 -19.62 -1.25
N ASN A 351 17.84 -19.11 -2.22
CA ASN A 351 17.31 -18.77 -3.55
C ASN A 351 16.72 -19.96 -4.33
N PRO A 352 17.36 -21.14 -4.40
CA PRO A 352 16.80 -22.29 -5.12
C PRO A 352 15.48 -22.83 -4.57
N ARG A 353 15.12 -22.48 -3.31
CA ARG A 353 13.88 -22.90 -2.65
C ARG A 353 12.69 -21.99 -2.94
N ARG A 354 12.91 -20.90 -3.67
CA ARG A 354 11.86 -19.92 -3.97
C ARG A 354 10.96 -20.45 -5.10
N PRO A 355 9.62 -20.32 -4.99
CA PRO A 355 8.69 -20.85 -5.99
C PRO A 355 8.97 -20.39 -7.42
N PHE A 356 9.45 -19.15 -7.60
CA PHE A 356 9.70 -18.56 -8.92
C PHE A 356 11.16 -18.64 -9.38
N PHE A 357 12.06 -19.30 -8.64
CA PHE A 357 13.49 -19.29 -8.94
C PHE A 357 13.84 -19.80 -10.35
N ALA A 358 13.13 -20.82 -10.84
CA ALA A 358 13.37 -21.39 -12.15
C ALA A 358 13.06 -20.42 -13.32
N GLN A 359 12.09 -19.51 -13.14
CA GLN A 359 11.74 -18.50 -14.14
C GLN A 359 12.53 -17.20 -13.91
N PHE A 360 12.69 -16.80 -12.65
CA PHE A 360 13.29 -15.52 -12.25
C PHE A 360 14.34 -15.73 -11.16
N PRO A 361 15.56 -16.20 -11.51
CA PRO A 361 16.58 -16.55 -10.52
C PRO A 361 17.11 -15.37 -9.71
N LEU A 362 16.92 -14.14 -10.20
CA LEU A 362 17.35 -12.90 -9.55
C LEU A 362 16.23 -12.21 -8.75
N VAL A 363 15.00 -12.72 -8.78
CA VAL A 363 13.87 -12.16 -8.02
C VAL A 363 13.87 -12.72 -6.60
N THR A 364 13.96 -11.82 -5.63
CA THR A 364 14.03 -12.14 -4.21
C THR A 364 12.64 -12.09 -3.56
N ASN A 365 11.79 -11.13 -3.94
CA ASN A 365 10.47 -10.97 -3.38
C ASN A 365 9.44 -10.71 -4.49
N ILE A 366 8.24 -11.26 -4.34
CA ILE A 366 7.08 -10.88 -5.16
C ILE A 366 5.98 -10.52 -4.20
N THR A 367 5.75 -9.23 -4.01
CA THR A 367 4.70 -8.72 -3.13
C THR A 367 3.39 -8.67 -3.90
N ASP A 368 2.47 -9.58 -3.60
CA ASP A 368 1.11 -9.56 -4.13
C ASP A 368 0.17 -8.87 -3.15
N ILE A 369 -0.66 -7.97 -3.68
CA ILE A 369 -1.72 -7.31 -2.93
C ILE A 369 -3.02 -8.08 -3.15
N GLU A 370 -3.44 -8.78 -2.10
CA GLU A 370 -4.67 -9.57 -2.10
C GLU A 370 -5.70 -9.01 -1.13
N THR A 371 -6.97 -9.34 -1.39
CA THR A 371 -8.12 -8.99 -0.55
C THR A 371 -8.94 -10.26 -0.36
N ASN A 372 -9.46 -10.48 0.86
CA ASN A 372 -10.13 -11.72 1.30
C ASN A 372 -9.21 -12.83 1.82
N ILE A 373 -8.14 -12.49 2.54
CA ILE A 373 -7.47 -13.48 3.39
C ILE A 373 -8.43 -13.75 4.55
N THR A 374 -9.25 -14.80 4.44
CA THR A 374 -10.22 -15.15 5.48
C THR A 374 -9.57 -15.87 6.66
N ASP A 375 -8.35 -16.39 6.50
CA ASP A 375 -7.64 -17.11 7.57
C ASP A 375 -6.15 -16.76 7.51
N ILE A 376 -5.68 -16.00 8.50
CA ILE A 376 -4.28 -16.06 8.93
C ILE A 376 -4.33 -16.95 10.16
N GLU A 377 -4.16 -18.26 9.95
CA GLU A 377 -3.85 -19.21 11.02
C GLU A 377 -2.35 -19.21 11.32
#